data_AF-A0A094CDH3-F1
#
_entry.id   AF-A0A094CDH3-F1
#
_cell.length_a   1.000
_cell.length_b   1.000
_cell.length_c   1.000
_cell.angle_alpha   90.00
_cell.angle_beta   90.00
_cell.angle_gamma   90.00
#
_symmetry.space_group_name_H-M   'P 1'
#
loop_
_entity.id
_entity.type
_entity.pdbx_description
1 polymer ?
#
loop_
_entity_poly.entity_id
_entity_poly.type
_entity_poly.pdbx_seq_one_letter_code
_entity_poly.pdbx_strand_id
1 'polypeptide(L)'
;MSTSLQAPSCALPPHLASWRSLVSRSIAAWDNLATTDQTIYKSTYLPKCVLEECHSLDDFFKQNGKPQVFWFFQQRSAFMSQERMKKWSRNELDDYILLPASPGFVSRRDCFFVSHFWQTQEDPDPDGEYLRLHQAELEPQAWSYIWVDWTCMPQSPRLPREQVYFRRCLGTMSGIIRNCGFIYFYPPFKPRLWILYEITEFALTSSGEIAITPDIKLFLQHMDEMVTIGVQPTLAKHGYCCSFDHDRQYLTSWLELLVLLRRLDFDVDRVRRIMDTVTWLKSSHVFNYLGASVAELNMFEGTLVLDGERHTFTPFPQ
;
A
#
# COMPACT_ATOMS: atom_id res chain seq x y z
N MET A 1 18.70 32.46 -52.16
CA MET A 1 18.32 32.25 -50.75
C MET A 1 17.75 30.84 -50.64
N SER A 2 18.50 29.91 -50.06
CA SER A 2 18.09 28.51 -49.95
C SER A 2 17.38 28.31 -48.61
N THR A 3 16.07 28.10 -48.67
CA THR A 3 15.23 27.77 -47.52
C THR A 3 15.42 26.29 -47.19
N SER A 4 16.33 26.02 -46.25
CA SER A 4 16.48 24.71 -45.59
C SER A 4 15.20 24.37 -44.84
N LEU A 5 14.38 23.51 -45.42
CA LEU A 5 13.28 22.81 -44.73
C LEU A 5 13.91 21.86 -43.71
N GLN A 6 13.97 22.27 -42.44
CA GLN A 6 14.25 21.35 -41.34
C GLN A 6 13.15 20.30 -41.29
N ALA A 7 13.54 19.03 -41.47
CA ALA A 7 12.63 17.91 -41.26
C ALA A 7 12.09 17.95 -39.81
N PRO A 8 10.79 17.74 -39.59
CA PRO A 8 10.22 17.69 -38.26
C PRO A 8 10.90 16.58 -37.47
N SER A 9 11.46 16.93 -36.31
CA SER A 9 12.08 15.98 -35.38
C SER A 9 11.11 14.84 -35.09
N CYS A 10 11.51 13.60 -35.41
CA CYS A 10 10.77 12.37 -35.09
C CYS A 10 10.76 12.05 -33.58
N ALA A 11 11.20 12.96 -32.71
CA ALA A 11 11.20 12.77 -31.27
C ALA A 11 9.75 12.78 -30.74
N LEU A 12 9.41 11.78 -29.93
CA LEU A 12 8.13 11.75 -29.23
C LEU A 12 8.01 12.96 -28.29
N PRO A 13 6.79 13.48 -28.08
CA PRO A 13 6.53 14.43 -27.01
C PRO A 13 7.13 13.96 -25.67
N PRO A 14 7.77 14.84 -24.87
CA PRO A 14 8.49 14.45 -23.65
C PRO A 14 7.67 13.60 -22.67
N HIS A 15 6.39 13.90 -22.51
CA HIS A 15 5.50 13.14 -21.64
C HIS A 15 5.27 11.69 -22.12
N LEU A 16 5.20 11.45 -23.44
CA LEU A 16 5.09 10.10 -24.01
C LEU A 16 6.41 9.34 -23.89
N ALA A 17 7.53 10.02 -24.06
CA ALA A 17 8.85 9.44 -23.84
C ALA A 17 9.03 9.00 -22.38
N SER A 18 8.65 9.85 -21.41
CA SER A 18 8.72 9.54 -19.98
C SER A 18 7.84 8.35 -19.59
N TRP A 19 6.63 8.26 -20.14
CA TRP A 19 5.72 7.12 -19.90
C TRP A 19 6.29 5.81 -20.47
N ARG A 20 6.78 5.82 -21.72
CA ARG A 20 7.41 4.62 -22.31
C ARG A 20 8.63 4.18 -21.51
N SER A 21 9.46 5.13 -21.08
CA SER A 21 10.62 4.87 -20.22
C SER A 21 10.21 4.20 -18.90
N LEU A 22 9.17 4.73 -18.22
CA LEU A 22 8.58 4.11 -17.03
C LEU A 22 8.12 2.67 -17.29
N VAL A 23 7.36 2.42 -18.36
CA VAL A 23 6.86 1.07 -18.69
C VAL A 23 8.02 0.10 -18.94
N SER A 24 8.99 0.47 -19.76
CA SER A 24 10.15 -0.39 -20.06
C SER A 24 10.97 -0.69 -18.81
N ARG A 25 11.25 0.30 -17.96
CA ARG A 25 11.95 0.08 -16.68
C ARG A 25 11.15 -0.79 -15.74
N SER A 26 9.83 -0.62 -15.68
CA SER A 26 8.95 -1.42 -14.83
C SER A 26 8.99 -2.89 -15.22
N ILE A 27 8.84 -3.19 -16.51
CA ILE A 27 8.89 -4.58 -17.00
C ILE A 27 10.27 -5.19 -16.73
N ALA A 28 11.35 -4.46 -16.99
CA ALA A 28 12.71 -4.93 -16.72
C ALA A 28 12.98 -5.15 -15.21
N ALA A 29 12.39 -4.33 -14.34
CA ALA A 29 12.48 -4.50 -12.89
C ALA A 29 11.86 -5.83 -12.44
N TRP A 30 10.80 -6.30 -13.10
CA TRP A 30 10.11 -7.52 -12.69
C TRP A 30 10.98 -8.76 -12.78
N ASP A 31 11.88 -8.85 -13.76
CA ASP A 31 12.77 -10.00 -13.93
C ASP A 31 13.85 -10.08 -12.85
N ASN A 32 14.15 -8.96 -12.19
CA ASN A 32 15.19 -8.85 -11.17
C ASN A 32 14.68 -8.99 -9.73
N LEU A 33 13.36 -9.01 -9.54
CA LEU A 33 12.76 -9.20 -8.21
C LEU A 33 13.06 -10.59 -7.67
N ALA A 34 13.49 -10.69 -6.42
CA ALA A 34 13.78 -11.98 -5.81
C ALA A 34 12.49 -12.79 -5.69
N THR A 35 12.48 -14.00 -6.25
CA THR A 35 11.45 -14.99 -5.97
C THR A 35 11.65 -15.48 -4.54
N THR A 36 11.02 -14.80 -3.59
CA THR A 36 11.16 -15.09 -2.15
C THR A 36 10.49 -16.40 -1.75
N ASP A 37 9.57 -16.90 -2.57
CA ASP A 37 8.89 -18.17 -2.38
C ASP A 37 8.80 -18.92 -3.71
N GLN A 38 9.47 -20.08 -3.81
CA GLN A 38 9.48 -20.92 -5.01
C GLN A 38 8.08 -21.45 -5.38
N THR A 39 7.11 -21.35 -4.46
CA THR A 39 5.73 -21.81 -4.67
C THR A 39 4.82 -20.75 -5.30
N ILE A 40 5.22 -19.48 -5.32
CA ILE A 40 4.39 -18.40 -5.87
C ILE A 40 4.64 -18.27 -7.38
N TYR A 41 3.65 -18.70 -8.18
CA TYR A 41 3.68 -18.50 -9.62
C TYR A 41 3.53 -17.02 -9.97
N LYS A 42 4.63 -16.40 -10.41
CA LYS A 42 4.66 -15.03 -10.92
C LYS A 42 4.23 -14.98 -12.38
N SER A 43 2.97 -14.65 -12.63
CA SER A 43 2.46 -14.42 -13.99
C SER A 43 2.79 -13.00 -14.47
N THR A 44 3.75 -12.87 -15.40
CA THR A 44 4.13 -11.58 -15.98
C THR A 44 3.32 -11.20 -17.21
N TYR A 45 2.69 -12.17 -17.88
CA TYR A 45 2.02 -11.96 -19.16
C TYR A 45 0.90 -10.92 -19.07
N LEU A 46 -0.08 -11.12 -18.18
CA LEU A 46 -1.23 -10.22 -18.08
C LEU A 46 -0.84 -8.79 -17.64
N PRO A 47 -0.03 -8.59 -16.57
CA PRO A 47 0.40 -7.25 -16.20
C PRO A 47 1.22 -6.56 -17.30
N LYS A 48 2.05 -7.30 -18.02
CA LYS A 48 2.83 -6.78 -19.16
C LYS A 48 1.90 -6.26 -20.27
N CYS A 49 0.96 -7.09 -20.72
CA CYS A 49 0.00 -6.69 -21.76
C CYS A 49 -0.77 -5.43 -21.35
N VAL A 50 -1.23 -5.35 -20.10
CA VAL A 50 -2.00 -4.20 -19.60
C VAL A 50 -1.18 -2.91 -19.61
N LEU A 51 0.12 -2.95 -19.28
CA LEU A 51 0.99 -1.77 -19.34
C LEU A 51 1.37 -1.38 -20.77
N GLU A 52 1.65 -2.36 -21.64
CA GLU A 52 2.03 -2.10 -23.03
C GLU A 52 0.86 -1.53 -23.85
N GLU A 53 -0.39 -1.86 -23.50
CA GLU A 53 -1.60 -1.25 -24.05
C GLU A 53 -1.79 0.23 -23.65
N CYS A 54 -1.16 0.69 -22.57
CA CYS A 54 -1.20 2.09 -22.17
C CYS A 54 -0.16 2.90 -22.94
N HIS A 55 -0.61 3.90 -23.70
CA HIS A 55 0.28 4.76 -24.47
C HIS A 55 0.66 6.06 -23.75
N SER A 56 -0.02 6.38 -22.64
CA SER A 56 0.27 7.52 -21.79
C SER A 56 -0.12 7.25 -20.33
N LEU A 57 0.38 8.09 -19.41
CA LEU A 57 -0.04 8.09 -18.01
C LEU A 57 -1.55 8.33 -17.86
N ASP A 58 -2.12 9.12 -18.77
CA ASP A 58 -3.56 9.40 -18.76
C ASP A 58 -4.38 8.18 -19.16
N ASP A 59 -3.89 7.37 -20.11
CA ASP A 59 -4.53 6.10 -20.48
C ASP A 59 -4.42 5.08 -19.34
N PHE A 60 -3.28 5.07 -18.64
CA PHE A 60 -3.10 4.26 -17.44
C PHE A 60 -4.09 4.61 -16.33
N PHE A 61 -4.30 5.90 -16.03
CA PHE A 61 -5.29 6.32 -15.05
C PHE A 61 -6.74 6.12 -15.51
N LYS A 62 -7.00 6.01 -16.81
CA LYS A 62 -8.34 5.72 -17.36
C LYS A 62 -8.75 4.25 -17.26
N GLN A 63 -7.87 3.34 -16.85
CA GLN A 63 -8.17 1.90 -16.75
C GLN A 63 -9.17 1.53 -15.63
N ASN A 64 -10.18 2.36 -15.39
CA ASN A 64 -11.27 2.10 -14.45
C ASN A 64 -11.97 0.80 -14.82
N GLY A 65 -12.12 -0.10 -13.85
CA GLY A 65 -12.78 -1.39 -14.02
C GLY A 65 -11.90 -2.54 -14.53
N LYS A 66 -10.62 -2.30 -14.90
CA LYS A 66 -9.68 -3.42 -15.12
C LYS A 66 -9.32 -4.05 -13.76
N PRO A 67 -9.23 -5.39 -13.67
CA PRO A 67 -8.92 -6.08 -12.41
C PRO A 67 -7.48 -5.85 -11.95
N GLN A 68 -6.56 -5.53 -12.87
CA GLN A 68 -5.15 -5.34 -12.55
C GLN A 68 -4.90 -3.94 -11.98
N VAL A 69 -4.45 -3.89 -10.73
CA VAL A 69 -3.93 -2.68 -10.09
C VAL A 69 -2.40 -2.66 -10.21
N PHE A 70 -1.83 -1.48 -10.32
CA PHE A 70 -0.39 -1.24 -10.26
C PHE A 70 -0.14 -0.13 -9.24
N TRP A 71 1.01 -0.21 -8.60
CA TRP A 71 1.49 0.78 -7.66
C TRP A 71 2.77 1.42 -8.20
N PHE A 72 2.89 2.73 -8.05
CA PHE A 72 4.19 3.38 -8.18
C PHE A 72 5.03 2.99 -6.98
N PHE A 73 6.27 2.59 -7.23
CA PHE A 73 7.30 2.49 -6.23
C PHE A 73 8.46 3.37 -6.67
N GLN A 74 9.05 4.09 -5.73
CA GLN A 74 10.24 4.88 -5.98
C GLN A 74 11.47 3.97 -6.01
N GLN A 75 12.38 4.24 -6.93
CA GLN A 75 13.66 3.55 -7.01
C GLN A 75 14.55 3.95 -5.84
N ARG A 76 15.35 3.01 -5.33
CA ARG A 76 16.31 3.27 -4.25
C ARG A 76 17.20 4.49 -4.52
N SER A 77 17.77 4.59 -5.72
CA SER A 77 18.64 5.71 -6.08
C SER A 77 17.94 7.06 -5.94
N ALA A 78 16.69 7.16 -6.40
CA ALA A 78 15.88 8.37 -6.29
C ALA A 78 15.54 8.69 -4.83
N PHE A 79 15.18 7.69 -4.02
CA PHE A 79 14.90 7.88 -2.58
C PHE A 79 16.14 8.36 -1.81
N MET A 80 17.29 7.73 -2.05
CA MET A 80 18.54 8.04 -1.36
C MET A 80 19.13 9.40 -1.76
N SER A 81 18.83 9.91 -2.96
CA SER A 81 19.34 11.21 -3.43
C SER A 81 18.49 12.42 -3.00
N GLN A 82 17.32 12.20 -2.40
CA GLN A 82 16.42 13.28 -2.00
C GLN A 82 16.90 13.98 -0.72
N GLU A 83 16.83 15.30 -0.70
CA GLU A 83 17.04 16.10 0.52
C GLU A 83 15.78 16.21 1.39
N ARG A 84 14.60 16.05 0.77
CA ARG A 84 13.26 16.11 1.38
C ARG A 84 12.32 15.15 0.67
N MET A 85 11.27 14.69 1.34
CA MET A 85 10.28 13.79 0.72
C MET A 85 9.57 14.53 -0.42
N LYS A 86 9.89 14.17 -1.67
CA LYS A 86 9.28 14.81 -2.82
C LYS A 86 7.82 14.41 -2.95
N LYS A 87 6.95 15.39 -3.01
CA LYS A 87 5.56 15.18 -3.41
C LYS A 87 5.49 14.49 -4.78
N TRP A 88 4.67 13.45 -4.89
CA TRP A 88 4.48 12.77 -6.18
C TRP A 88 4.14 13.78 -7.29
N SER A 89 4.78 13.61 -8.45
CA SER A 89 4.57 14.46 -9.62
C SER A 89 4.43 13.62 -10.89
N ARG A 90 3.37 13.88 -11.65
CA ARG A 90 3.14 13.29 -12.97
C ARG A 90 4.24 13.62 -14.00
N ASN A 91 5.06 14.62 -13.73
CA ASN A 91 6.14 15.07 -14.61
C ASN A 91 7.50 14.44 -14.26
N GLU A 92 7.61 13.73 -13.13
CA GLU A 92 8.87 13.17 -12.62
C GLU A 92 8.82 11.63 -12.61
N LEU A 93 8.38 11.03 -13.72
CA LEU A 93 8.20 9.58 -13.80
C LEU A 93 9.51 8.79 -13.77
N ASP A 94 10.66 9.43 -13.94
CA ASP A 94 11.98 8.78 -13.94
C ASP A 94 12.39 8.22 -12.57
N ASP A 95 11.81 8.75 -11.50
CA ASP A 95 12.09 8.30 -10.13
C ASP A 95 11.39 6.97 -9.80
N TYR A 96 10.50 6.48 -10.66
CA TYR A 96 9.57 5.39 -10.34
C TYR A 96 9.67 4.17 -11.26
N ILE A 97 9.12 3.08 -10.74
CA ILE A 97 8.63 1.91 -11.48
C ILE A 97 7.17 1.61 -11.11
N LEU A 98 6.50 0.78 -11.90
CA LEU A 98 5.18 0.23 -11.63
C LEU A 98 5.31 -1.24 -11.24
N LEU A 99 4.84 -1.58 -10.04
CA LEU A 99 4.71 -2.96 -9.59
C LEU A 99 3.24 -3.39 -9.65
N PRO A 100 2.93 -4.52 -10.31
CA PRO A 100 1.60 -5.12 -10.26
C PRO A 100 1.22 -5.44 -8.82
N ALA A 101 -0.03 -5.14 -8.46
CA ALA A 101 -0.62 -5.52 -7.19
C ALA A 101 -1.09 -6.99 -7.27
N SER A 102 -0.13 -7.91 -7.43
CA SER A 102 -0.36 -9.34 -7.54
C SER A 102 0.80 -10.14 -6.93
N PRO A 103 0.59 -11.42 -6.59
CA PRO A 103 1.63 -12.25 -5.96
C PRO A 103 2.93 -12.29 -6.77
N GLY A 104 4.07 -12.20 -6.08
CA GLY A 104 5.41 -12.32 -6.67
C GLY A 104 6.01 -11.02 -7.23
N PHE A 105 5.32 -9.88 -7.12
CA PHE A 105 5.83 -8.57 -7.57
C PHE A 105 6.28 -7.64 -6.43
N VAL A 106 5.84 -7.89 -5.20
CA VAL A 106 6.26 -7.14 -4.02
C VAL A 106 6.72 -8.14 -2.97
N SER A 107 7.91 -7.90 -2.42
CA SER A 107 8.54 -8.76 -1.41
C SER A 107 9.18 -7.91 -0.32
N ARG A 108 9.28 -8.46 0.91
CA ARG A 108 9.90 -7.75 2.03
C ARG A 108 11.40 -7.55 1.87
N ARG A 109 12.02 -8.33 0.99
CA ARG A 109 13.43 -8.25 0.66
C ARG A 109 13.71 -7.08 -0.27
N ASP A 110 12.86 -6.86 -1.27
CA ASP A 110 13.14 -5.89 -2.32
C ASP A 110 12.42 -4.55 -2.09
N CYS A 111 11.30 -4.57 -1.36
CA CYS A 111 10.38 -3.45 -1.23
C CYS A 111 10.19 -3.04 0.24
N PHE A 112 10.29 -1.75 0.53
CA PHE A 112 9.92 -1.16 1.82
C PHE A 112 8.65 -0.31 1.72
N PHE A 113 7.81 -0.38 2.74
CA PHE A 113 6.71 0.54 3.01
C PHE A 113 7.14 1.46 4.15
N VAL A 114 7.04 2.76 3.93
CA VAL A 114 7.34 3.79 4.93
C VAL A 114 6.03 4.27 5.54
N SER A 115 5.80 3.89 6.79
CA SER A 115 4.79 4.56 7.61
C SER A 115 5.41 5.81 8.23
N HIS A 116 4.79 6.96 8.02
CA HIS A 116 5.31 8.23 8.53
C HIS A 116 4.22 9.12 9.10
N PHE A 117 4.64 10.06 9.94
CA PHE A 117 3.74 11.04 10.54
C PHE A 117 3.70 12.31 9.69
N TRP A 118 2.51 12.78 9.34
CA TRP A 118 2.36 14.08 8.68
C TRP A 118 2.57 15.23 9.68
N GLN A 119 3.68 15.94 9.58
CA GLN A 119 4.00 17.08 10.44
C GLN A 119 3.09 18.29 10.16
N THR A 120 2.79 18.54 8.89
CA THR A 120 1.88 19.61 8.44
C THR A 120 0.79 19.04 7.53
N GLN A 121 -0.18 19.87 7.13
CA GLN A 121 -1.22 19.44 6.20
C GLN A 121 -0.71 19.41 4.75
N GLU A 122 0.33 20.18 4.46
CA GLU A 122 0.86 20.45 3.13
C GLU A 122 2.07 19.59 2.79
N ASP A 123 2.82 19.15 3.79
CA ASP A 123 4.05 18.37 3.66
C ASP A 123 4.25 17.48 4.91
N PRO A 124 4.43 16.16 4.74
CA PRO A 124 4.63 15.27 5.88
C PRO A 124 5.95 15.50 6.60
N ASP A 125 7.01 15.95 5.92
CA ASP A 125 8.36 16.10 6.46
C ASP A 125 9.05 17.33 5.86
N PRO A 126 8.59 18.55 6.19
CA PRO A 126 9.01 19.78 5.51
C PRO A 126 10.52 20.05 5.62
N ASP A 127 11.16 19.58 6.70
CA ASP A 127 12.59 19.77 6.97
C ASP A 127 13.45 18.55 6.55
N GLY A 128 12.82 17.47 6.09
CA GLY A 128 13.50 16.24 5.68
C GLY A 128 14.15 15.46 6.83
N GLU A 129 13.74 15.70 8.08
CA GLU A 129 14.36 15.07 9.25
C GLU A 129 14.10 13.57 9.26
N TYR A 130 12.84 13.17 9.08
CA TYR A 130 12.46 11.75 9.06
C TYR A 130 12.97 11.05 7.81
N LEU A 131 13.01 11.73 6.66
CA LEU A 131 13.65 11.20 5.45
C LEU A 131 15.11 10.80 5.74
N ARG A 132 15.88 11.66 6.39
CA ARG A 132 17.29 11.36 6.73
C ARG A 132 17.42 10.18 7.68
N LEU A 133 16.51 10.04 8.64
CA LEU A 133 16.46 8.85 9.51
C LEU A 133 16.18 7.57 8.71
N HIS A 134 15.18 7.60 7.82
CA HIS A 134 14.89 6.46 6.94
C HIS A 134 16.07 6.12 6.01
N GLN A 135 16.71 7.12 5.41
CA GLN A 135 17.88 6.91 4.56
C GLN A 135 19.03 6.28 5.34
N ALA A 136 19.34 6.77 6.54
CA ALA A 136 20.41 6.22 7.37
C ALA A 136 20.15 4.76 7.79
N GLU A 137 18.91 4.44 8.16
CA GLU A 137 18.51 3.07 8.52
C GLU A 137 18.54 2.11 7.32
N LEU A 138 18.12 2.59 6.14
CA LEU A 138 18.00 1.78 4.92
C LEU A 138 19.29 1.70 4.10
N GLU A 139 20.24 2.62 4.27
CA GLU A 139 21.51 2.66 3.55
C GLU A 139 22.29 1.33 3.63
N PRO A 140 22.50 0.72 4.81
CA PRO A 140 23.26 -0.53 4.91
C PRO A 140 22.50 -1.76 4.42
N GLN A 141 21.19 -1.64 4.17
CA GLN A 141 20.33 -2.77 3.83
C GLN A 141 20.30 -3.05 2.32
N ALA A 142 20.04 -4.30 1.94
CA ALA A 142 19.80 -4.67 0.56
C ALA A 142 18.30 -4.55 0.23
N TRP A 143 17.96 -3.64 -0.67
CA TRP A 143 16.60 -3.38 -1.16
C TRP A 143 16.66 -2.58 -2.46
N SER A 144 15.53 -2.53 -3.19
CA SER A 144 15.46 -1.96 -4.54
C SER A 144 14.41 -0.84 -4.65
N TYR A 145 13.28 -1.00 -3.97
CA TYR A 145 12.11 -0.17 -4.14
C TYR A 145 11.52 0.27 -2.80
N ILE A 146 10.96 1.47 -2.77
CA ILE A 146 10.32 2.00 -1.58
C ILE A 146 8.99 2.66 -1.93
N TRP A 147 8.04 2.50 -1.03
CA TRP A 147 6.71 3.05 -1.13
C TRP A 147 6.43 3.97 0.05
N VAL A 148 6.09 5.20 -0.27
CA VAL A 148 5.65 6.23 0.66
C VAL A 148 4.40 6.85 0.04
N ASP A 149 3.28 6.95 0.75
CA ASP A 149 2.03 7.44 0.16
C ASP A 149 2.21 8.84 -0.48
N TRP A 150 2.94 9.74 0.18
CA TRP A 150 3.27 11.09 -0.28
C TRP A 150 4.04 11.12 -1.60
N THR A 151 5.00 10.21 -1.76
CA THR A 151 5.90 10.18 -2.93
C THR A 151 5.36 9.27 -4.03
N CYS A 152 4.51 8.28 -3.71
CA CYS A 152 4.09 7.23 -4.63
C CYS A 152 2.60 7.29 -5.03
N MET A 153 1.82 8.22 -4.47
CA MET A 153 0.43 8.45 -4.85
C MET A 153 0.19 9.90 -5.24
N PRO A 154 -0.72 10.18 -6.19
CA PRO A 154 -1.12 11.55 -6.49
C PRO A 154 -1.60 12.31 -5.26
N GLN A 155 -1.02 13.47 -4.99
CA GLN A 155 -1.32 14.32 -3.85
C GLN A 155 -2.16 15.54 -4.26
N SER A 156 -2.87 16.16 -3.30
CA SER A 156 -3.71 17.34 -3.58
C SER A 156 -2.90 18.54 -4.11
N PRO A 157 -3.37 19.30 -5.11
CA PRO A 157 -4.60 19.10 -5.88
C PRO A 157 -4.45 17.99 -6.92
N ARG A 158 -5.45 17.10 -6.97
CA ARG A 158 -5.49 15.96 -7.91
C ARG A 158 -6.40 16.26 -9.08
N LEU A 159 -6.02 15.81 -10.27
CA LEU A 159 -6.96 15.71 -11.40
C LEU A 159 -8.03 14.64 -11.10
N PRO A 160 -9.22 14.70 -11.73
CA PRO A 160 -10.28 13.71 -11.52
C PRO A 160 -9.83 12.25 -11.70
N ARG A 161 -8.98 11.98 -12.69
CA ARG A 161 -8.40 10.65 -12.95
C ARG A 161 -7.37 10.20 -11.90
N GLU A 162 -6.56 11.14 -11.41
CA GLU A 162 -5.60 10.91 -10.33
C GLU A 162 -6.34 10.62 -9.01
N GLN A 163 -7.48 11.27 -8.80
CA GLN A 163 -8.36 11.00 -7.66
C GLN A 163 -8.91 9.57 -7.67
N VAL A 164 -9.25 9.03 -8.85
CA VAL A 164 -9.70 7.64 -8.97
C VAL A 164 -8.55 6.67 -8.68
N TYR A 165 -7.38 6.90 -9.28
CA TYR A 165 -6.19 6.10 -9.02
C TYR A 165 -5.80 6.13 -7.53
N PHE A 166 -5.83 7.31 -6.89
CA PHE A 166 -5.56 7.47 -5.47
C PHE A 166 -6.51 6.61 -4.61
N ARG A 167 -7.82 6.67 -4.84
CA ARG A 167 -8.80 5.88 -4.06
C ARG A 167 -8.56 4.38 -4.24
N ARG A 168 -8.20 3.95 -5.45
CA ARG A 168 -7.83 2.56 -5.73
C ARG A 168 -6.58 2.12 -4.98
N CYS A 169 -5.55 2.97 -4.95
CA CYS A 169 -4.33 2.69 -4.18
C CYS A 169 -4.61 2.63 -2.68
N LEU A 170 -5.36 3.59 -2.14
CA LEU A 170 -5.74 3.61 -0.73
C LEU A 170 -6.50 2.32 -0.35
N GLY A 171 -7.45 1.92 -1.19
CA GLY A 171 -8.22 0.69 -1.00
C GLY A 171 -7.44 -0.60 -1.22
N THR A 172 -6.16 -0.55 -1.62
CA THR A 172 -5.27 -1.71 -1.80
C THR A 172 -3.99 -1.60 -0.94
N MET A 173 -3.89 -0.56 -0.11
CA MET A 173 -2.67 -0.24 0.65
C MET A 173 -2.26 -1.34 1.62
N SER A 174 -3.23 -2.06 2.17
CA SER A 174 -3.01 -3.24 3.01
C SER A 174 -2.17 -4.28 2.28
N GLY A 175 -2.43 -4.52 0.99
CA GLY A 175 -1.59 -5.38 0.16
C GLY A 175 -0.13 -4.91 0.07
N ILE A 176 0.13 -3.61 0.13
CA ILE A 176 1.49 -3.07 0.17
C ILE A 176 2.12 -3.34 1.54
N ILE A 177 1.42 -2.96 2.62
CA ILE A 177 1.89 -3.11 4.01
C ILE A 177 2.26 -4.56 4.30
N ARG A 178 1.41 -5.53 3.94
CA ARG A 178 1.66 -6.96 4.21
C ARG A 178 2.87 -7.53 3.48
N ASN A 179 3.18 -7.02 2.30
CA ASN A 179 4.16 -7.61 1.38
C ASN A 179 5.50 -6.87 1.37
N CYS A 180 5.58 -5.64 1.87
CA CYS A 180 6.84 -4.90 2.01
C CYS A 180 7.50 -5.14 3.38
N GLY A 181 8.80 -4.86 3.46
CA GLY A 181 9.44 -4.53 4.73
C GLY A 181 8.79 -3.26 5.28
N PHE A 182 8.71 -3.13 6.60
CA PHE A 182 8.01 -2.02 7.24
C PHE A 182 9.02 -1.16 8.00
N ILE A 183 9.10 0.11 7.65
CA ILE A 183 9.97 1.08 8.32
C ILE A 183 9.14 2.28 8.75
N TYR A 184 9.50 2.81 9.92
CA TYR A 184 8.80 3.91 10.55
C TYR A 184 9.78 4.74 11.37
N PHE A 185 9.45 6.01 11.52
CA PHE A 185 9.97 6.88 12.57
C PHE A 185 8.84 7.83 12.94
N TYR A 186 8.42 7.81 14.20
CA TYR A 186 7.33 8.66 14.66
C TYR A 186 7.78 9.66 15.73
N PRO A 187 7.14 10.84 15.78
CA PRO A 187 7.25 11.73 16.93
C PRO A 187 6.66 11.07 18.18
N PRO A 188 6.76 11.71 19.36
CA PRO A 188 5.99 11.33 20.53
C PRO A 188 4.52 11.10 20.19
N PHE A 189 3.92 10.11 20.87
CA PHE A 189 2.62 9.54 20.53
C PHE A 189 1.54 10.59 20.23
N LYS A 190 0.86 10.38 19.10
CA LYS A 190 -0.33 11.11 18.67
C LYS A 190 -1.33 10.10 18.09
N PRO A 191 -2.62 10.19 18.41
CA PRO A 191 -3.59 9.14 18.11
C PRO A 191 -4.09 9.21 16.65
N ARG A 192 -3.20 8.94 15.69
CA ARG A 192 -3.53 8.86 14.26
C ARG A 192 -4.01 7.45 13.92
N LEU A 193 -5.23 7.34 13.42
CA LEU A 193 -5.83 6.03 13.14
C LEU A 193 -5.15 5.30 11.97
N TRP A 194 -4.68 6.02 10.94
CA TRP A 194 -3.88 5.43 9.85
C TRP A 194 -2.61 4.74 10.37
N ILE A 195 -1.86 5.38 11.28
CA ILE A 195 -0.64 4.79 11.87
C ILE A 195 -0.98 3.54 12.69
N LEU A 196 -2.01 3.60 13.54
CA LEU A 196 -2.44 2.42 14.30
C LEU A 196 -2.82 1.26 13.37
N TYR A 197 -3.56 1.57 12.30
CA TYR A 197 -3.95 0.59 11.30
C TYR A 197 -2.73 -0.02 10.59
N GLU A 198 -1.78 0.79 10.12
CA GLU A 198 -0.59 0.32 9.43
C GLU A 198 0.27 -0.61 10.30
N ILE A 199 0.48 -0.23 11.55
CA ILE A 199 1.20 -1.06 12.54
C ILE A 199 0.44 -2.36 12.79
N THR A 200 -0.89 -2.29 12.97
CA THR A 200 -1.73 -3.47 13.26
C THR A 200 -1.78 -4.42 12.07
N GLU A 201 -1.97 -3.89 10.86
CA GLU A 201 -1.95 -4.66 9.61
C GLU A 201 -0.60 -5.36 9.45
N PHE A 202 0.52 -4.65 9.62
CA PHE A 202 1.83 -5.28 9.54
C PHE A 202 2.01 -6.35 10.63
N ALA A 203 1.75 -6.03 11.90
CA ALA A 203 2.00 -6.93 13.02
C ALA A 203 1.16 -8.21 12.97
N LEU A 204 -0.11 -8.13 12.57
CA LEU A 204 -1.05 -9.26 12.58
C LEU A 204 -1.03 -10.10 11.29
N THR A 205 -0.29 -9.67 10.25
CA THR A 205 -0.20 -10.36 8.96
C THR A 205 1.23 -10.77 8.58
N SER A 206 2.16 -10.61 9.52
CA SER A 206 3.57 -10.93 9.38
C SER A 206 3.94 -12.18 10.16
N SER A 207 4.76 -13.04 9.55
CA SER A 207 5.55 -14.02 10.28
C SER A 207 6.77 -13.32 10.86
N GLY A 208 6.70 -12.94 12.14
CA GLY A 208 7.78 -12.26 12.86
C GLY A 208 7.27 -11.17 13.79
N GLU A 209 7.99 -10.95 14.88
CA GLU A 209 7.68 -9.88 15.83
C GLU A 209 8.19 -8.54 15.29
N ILE A 210 7.38 -7.49 15.43
CA ILE A 210 7.83 -6.12 15.22
C ILE A 210 8.69 -5.70 16.42
N ALA A 211 9.89 -5.18 16.15
CA ALA A 211 10.80 -4.76 17.21
C ALA A 211 10.16 -3.63 18.04
N ILE A 212 10.10 -3.79 19.36
CA ILE A 212 9.50 -2.79 20.24
C ILE A 212 10.47 -1.62 20.40
N THR A 213 10.19 -0.52 19.71
CA THR A 213 10.89 0.76 19.85
C THR A 213 10.02 1.79 20.58
N PRO A 214 10.61 2.84 21.19
CA PRO A 214 9.85 3.82 21.97
C PRO A 214 8.70 4.51 21.21
N ASP A 215 8.86 4.70 19.92
CA ASP A 215 7.92 5.38 19.00
C ASP A 215 6.69 4.55 18.65
N ILE A 216 6.77 3.21 18.67
CA ILE A 216 5.61 2.32 18.42
C ILE A 216 5.03 1.65 19.65
N LYS A 217 5.76 1.67 20.78
CA LYS A 217 5.38 0.95 22.00
C LYS A 217 3.93 1.17 22.41
N LEU A 218 3.45 2.42 22.39
CA LEU A 218 2.06 2.73 22.76
C LEU A 218 1.06 2.20 21.73
N PHE A 219 1.38 2.22 20.43
CA PHE A 219 0.51 1.64 19.41
C PHE A 219 0.38 0.12 19.58
N LEU A 220 1.46 -0.58 19.91
CA LEU A 220 1.43 -2.02 20.19
C LEU A 220 0.60 -2.34 21.44
N GLN A 221 0.74 -1.53 22.51
CA GLN A 221 -0.11 -1.68 23.70
C GLN A 221 -1.59 -1.46 23.38
N HIS A 222 -1.90 -0.49 22.52
CA HIS A 222 -3.28 -0.27 22.08
C HIS A 222 -3.78 -1.40 21.17
N MET A 223 -2.91 -2.03 20.37
CA MET A 223 -3.25 -3.24 19.62
C MET A 223 -3.63 -4.40 20.56
N ASP A 224 -2.85 -4.66 21.61
CA ASP A 224 -3.18 -5.67 22.63
C ASP A 224 -4.49 -5.34 23.36
N GLU A 225 -4.73 -4.05 23.63
CA GLU A 225 -6.00 -3.57 24.19
C GLU A 225 -7.17 -3.82 23.23
N MET A 226 -7.01 -3.57 21.92
CA MET A 226 -8.04 -3.90 20.92
C MET A 226 -8.35 -5.39 20.91
N VAL A 227 -7.34 -6.26 21.02
CA VAL A 227 -7.54 -7.71 21.16
C VAL A 227 -8.27 -8.07 22.45
N THR A 228 -8.06 -7.33 23.53
CA THR A 228 -8.69 -7.64 24.83
C THR A 228 -10.13 -7.12 24.94
N ILE A 229 -10.35 -5.84 24.67
CA ILE A 229 -11.63 -5.17 24.95
C ILE A 229 -12.40 -4.71 23.69
N GLY A 230 -11.76 -4.75 22.52
CA GLY A 230 -12.35 -4.40 21.23
C GLY A 230 -11.80 -3.10 20.65
N VAL A 231 -11.96 -2.95 19.33
CA VAL A 231 -11.42 -1.82 18.56
C VAL A 231 -12.08 -0.50 18.98
N GLN A 232 -13.40 -0.35 18.81
CA GLN A 232 -14.05 0.95 19.07
C GLN A 232 -13.84 1.49 20.49
N PRO A 233 -13.96 0.69 21.57
CA PRO A 233 -13.68 1.16 22.92
C PRO A 233 -12.25 1.70 23.06
N THR A 234 -11.27 1.01 22.47
CA THR A 234 -9.86 1.43 22.45
C THR A 234 -9.67 2.72 21.65
N LEU A 235 -10.27 2.81 20.46
CA LEU A 235 -10.20 4.01 19.62
C LEU A 235 -10.80 5.23 20.34
N ALA A 236 -11.92 5.06 21.02
CA ALA A 236 -12.59 6.11 21.78
C ALA A 236 -11.76 6.54 23.01
N LYS A 237 -11.24 5.57 23.78
CA LYS A 237 -10.45 5.81 24.99
C LYS A 237 -9.19 6.64 24.71
N HIS A 238 -8.50 6.35 23.61
CA HIS A 238 -7.23 6.99 23.26
C HIS A 238 -7.36 8.13 22.24
N GLY A 239 -8.58 8.48 21.85
CA GLY A 239 -8.84 9.63 20.98
C GLY A 239 -8.35 9.47 19.54
N TYR A 240 -8.36 8.24 19.01
CA TYR A 240 -7.93 7.97 17.63
C TYR A 240 -8.83 8.66 16.60
N CYS A 241 -8.21 9.33 15.63
CA CYS A 241 -8.92 10.09 14.59
C CYS A 241 -8.25 10.01 13.21
N CYS A 242 -9.04 10.36 12.18
CA CYS A 242 -8.61 10.62 10.82
C CYS A 242 -8.93 12.07 10.46
N SER A 243 -8.24 12.62 9.46
CA SER A 243 -8.60 13.93 8.88
C SER A 243 -9.95 13.89 8.16
N PHE A 244 -10.36 12.71 7.68
CA PHE A 244 -11.63 12.49 6.98
C PHE A 244 -12.42 11.36 7.65
N ASP A 245 -13.70 11.59 7.94
CA ASP A 245 -14.58 10.60 8.59
C ASP A 245 -14.75 9.33 7.75
N HIS A 246 -14.74 9.48 6.43
CA HIS A 246 -14.79 8.35 5.50
C HIS A 246 -13.62 7.37 5.74
N ASP A 247 -12.41 7.86 5.97
CA ASP A 247 -11.26 6.99 6.24
C ASP A 247 -11.44 6.25 7.57
N ARG A 248 -12.00 6.93 8.58
CA ARG A 248 -12.29 6.30 9.87
C ARG A 248 -13.23 5.10 9.72
N GLN A 249 -14.27 5.21 8.89
CA GLN A 249 -15.20 4.11 8.64
C GLN A 249 -14.47 2.91 8.03
N TYR A 250 -13.71 3.13 6.96
CA TYR A 250 -12.92 2.07 6.33
C TYR A 250 -11.94 1.43 7.32
N LEU A 251 -11.11 2.22 7.99
CA LEU A 251 -10.08 1.69 8.89
C LEU A 251 -10.65 0.93 10.08
N THR A 252 -11.82 1.34 10.59
CA THR A 252 -12.48 0.63 11.69
C THR A 252 -12.92 -0.78 11.25
N SER A 253 -13.54 -0.92 10.07
CA SER A 253 -13.92 -2.22 9.52
C SER A 253 -12.71 -3.15 9.33
N TRP A 254 -11.61 -2.61 8.80
CA TRP A 254 -10.37 -3.36 8.61
C TRP A 254 -9.75 -3.80 9.95
N LEU A 255 -9.63 -2.88 10.92
CA LEU A 255 -9.08 -3.16 12.24
C LEU A 255 -9.90 -4.22 12.99
N GLU A 256 -11.24 -4.09 12.97
CA GLU A 256 -12.10 -5.04 13.66
C GLU A 256 -12.02 -6.43 13.06
N LEU A 257 -11.94 -6.54 11.73
CA LEU A 257 -11.73 -7.83 11.08
C LEU A 257 -10.38 -8.43 11.48
N LEU A 258 -9.27 -7.69 11.39
CA LEU A 258 -7.95 -8.18 11.79
C LEU A 258 -7.91 -8.67 13.24
N VAL A 259 -8.46 -7.86 14.16
CA VAL A 259 -8.52 -8.19 15.58
C VAL A 259 -9.40 -9.41 15.84
N LEU A 260 -10.52 -9.52 15.13
CA LEU A 260 -11.39 -10.70 15.20
C LEU A 260 -10.65 -11.96 14.74
N LEU A 261 -9.96 -11.91 13.59
CA LEU A 261 -9.20 -13.05 13.09
C LEU A 261 -8.09 -13.47 14.07
N ARG A 262 -7.45 -12.50 14.74
CA ARG A 262 -6.46 -12.76 15.78
C ARG A 262 -7.08 -13.43 17.02
N ARG A 263 -8.28 -13.00 17.44
CA ARG A 263 -9.01 -13.61 18.58
C ARG A 263 -9.45 -15.04 18.32
N LEU A 264 -9.73 -15.37 17.06
CA LEU A 264 -10.11 -16.71 16.62
C LEU A 264 -8.89 -17.63 16.39
N ASP A 265 -7.69 -17.17 16.77
CA ASP A 265 -6.43 -17.90 16.70
C ASP A 265 -6.12 -18.45 15.29
N PHE A 266 -6.45 -17.68 14.26
CA PHE A 266 -6.06 -18.02 12.90
C PHE A 266 -4.55 -17.83 12.72
N ASP A 267 -3.92 -18.81 12.07
CA ASP A 267 -2.54 -18.68 11.62
C ASP A 267 -2.39 -17.53 10.62
N VAL A 268 -1.17 -16.98 10.54
CA VAL A 268 -0.87 -15.82 9.69
C VAL A 268 -1.22 -16.08 8.22
N ASP A 269 -1.05 -17.30 7.71
CA ASP A 269 -1.37 -17.58 6.30
C ASP A 269 -2.88 -17.53 6.06
N ARG A 270 -3.68 -18.04 6.99
CA ARG A 270 -5.14 -17.93 6.94
C ARG A 270 -5.61 -16.48 7.08
N VAL A 271 -5.02 -15.71 7.99
CA VAL A 271 -5.30 -14.26 8.12
C VAL A 271 -5.00 -13.57 6.79
N ARG A 272 -3.82 -13.78 6.21
CA ARG A 272 -3.41 -13.19 4.93
C ARG A 272 -4.36 -13.56 3.79
N ARG A 273 -4.78 -14.82 3.66
CA ARG A 273 -5.75 -15.25 2.64
C ARG A 273 -7.08 -14.51 2.77
N ILE A 274 -7.59 -14.35 4.00
CA ILE A 274 -8.84 -13.62 4.25
C ILE A 274 -8.68 -12.14 3.91
N MET A 275 -7.59 -11.51 4.37
CA MET A 275 -7.32 -10.09 4.11
C MET A 275 -7.03 -9.82 2.63
N ASP A 276 -6.41 -10.75 1.90
CA ASP A 276 -6.22 -10.67 0.45
C ASP A 276 -7.57 -10.64 -0.27
N THR A 277 -8.49 -11.51 0.10
CA THR A 277 -9.86 -11.46 -0.46
C THR A 277 -10.53 -10.10 -0.22
N VAL A 278 -10.43 -9.55 0.99
CA VAL A 278 -10.96 -8.22 1.33
C VAL A 278 -10.29 -7.12 0.48
N THR A 279 -8.99 -7.25 0.24
CA THR A 279 -8.21 -6.28 -0.52
C THR A 279 -8.57 -6.31 -2.02
N TRP A 280 -8.66 -7.52 -2.59
CA TRP A 280 -8.66 -7.75 -4.04
C TRP A 280 -10.04 -8.05 -4.63
N LEU A 281 -10.95 -8.63 -3.85
CA LEU A 281 -12.25 -9.13 -4.33
C LEU A 281 -13.41 -8.32 -3.75
N LYS A 282 -13.51 -7.04 -4.10
CA LYS A 282 -14.55 -6.15 -3.53
C LYS A 282 -15.97 -6.41 -4.05
N SER A 283 -16.13 -7.25 -5.08
CA SER A 283 -17.43 -7.47 -5.73
C SER A 283 -18.26 -8.61 -5.14
N SER A 284 -17.66 -9.49 -4.34
CA SER A 284 -18.39 -10.64 -3.80
C SER A 284 -18.87 -10.35 -2.39
N HIS A 285 -20.10 -10.77 -2.11
CA HIS A 285 -20.74 -10.57 -0.80
C HIS A 285 -20.32 -11.62 0.22
N VAL A 286 -19.98 -12.83 -0.22
CA VAL A 286 -19.73 -13.98 0.64
C VAL A 286 -18.50 -14.74 0.15
N PHE A 287 -17.61 -15.10 1.08
CA PHE A 287 -16.41 -15.89 0.79
C PHE A 287 -16.30 -17.09 1.72
N ASN A 288 -16.07 -18.26 1.13
CA ASN A 288 -15.89 -19.51 1.85
C ASN A 288 -14.42 -19.90 1.88
N TYR A 289 -13.90 -20.15 3.07
CA TYR A 289 -12.54 -20.64 3.29
C TYR A 289 -12.62 -22.06 3.85
N LEU A 290 -12.12 -23.02 3.07
CA LEU A 290 -12.04 -24.42 3.46
C LEU A 290 -10.69 -24.69 4.13
N GLY A 291 -10.71 -25.47 5.20
CA GLY A 291 -9.54 -25.85 6.00
C GLY A 291 -9.97 -26.80 7.12
N ALA A 292 -9.27 -26.75 8.26
CA ALA A 292 -9.68 -27.48 9.47
C ALA A 292 -11.05 -27.03 10.02
N SER A 293 -11.43 -25.78 9.75
CA SER A 293 -12.73 -25.18 10.05
C SER A 293 -13.25 -24.39 8.86
N VAL A 294 -14.58 -24.39 8.66
CA VAL A 294 -15.21 -23.64 7.56
C VAL A 294 -15.46 -22.22 8.03
N ALA A 295 -14.89 -21.24 7.33
CA ALA A 295 -15.15 -19.82 7.58
C ALA A 295 -15.90 -19.19 6.41
N GLU A 296 -17.00 -18.50 6.71
CA GLU A 296 -17.78 -17.72 5.77
C GLU A 296 -17.69 -16.22 6.14
N LEU A 297 -17.14 -15.39 5.27
CA LEU A 297 -17.02 -13.95 5.48
C LEU A 297 -18.04 -13.19 4.63
N ASN A 298 -18.86 -12.35 5.26
CA ASN A 298 -19.69 -11.36 4.60
C ASN A 298 -19.28 -9.94 5.02
N MET A 299 -18.53 -9.27 4.15
CA MET A 299 -17.87 -8.00 4.44
C MET A 299 -18.87 -6.85 4.59
N PHE A 300 -19.92 -6.84 3.77
CA PHE A 300 -20.89 -5.75 3.73
C PHE A 300 -22.01 -5.89 4.76
N GLU A 301 -22.16 -7.08 5.35
CA GLU A 301 -22.99 -7.29 6.54
C GLU A 301 -22.18 -7.22 7.84
N GLY A 302 -20.85 -7.23 7.75
CA GLY A 302 -19.98 -7.21 8.92
C GLY A 302 -20.03 -8.51 9.72
N THR A 303 -20.02 -9.67 9.04
CA THR A 303 -20.16 -10.98 9.69
C THR A 303 -19.09 -11.97 9.25
N LEU A 304 -18.66 -12.80 10.19
CA LEU A 304 -17.79 -13.95 9.97
C LEU A 304 -18.41 -15.15 10.68
N VAL A 305 -18.77 -16.19 9.94
CA VAL A 305 -19.29 -17.44 10.50
C VAL A 305 -18.18 -18.48 10.50
N LEU A 306 -17.83 -19.01 11.67
CA LEU A 306 -16.81 -20.04 11.84
C LEU A 306 -17.46 -21.29 12.46
N ASP A 307 -17.48 -22.40 11.73
CA ASP A 307 -18.10 -23.66 12.19
C ASP A 307 -19.53 -23.49 12.73
N GLY A 308 -20.29 -22.55 12.14
CA GLY A 308 -21.66 -22.21 12.53
C GLY A 308 -21.79 -21.13 13.61
N GLU A 309 -20.69 -20.73 14.27
CA GLU A 309 -20.68 -19.61 15.21
C GLU A 309 -20.55 -18.28 14.46
N ARG A 310 -21.45 -17.34 14.74
CA ARG A 310 -21.47 -16.03 14.07
C ARG A 310 -20.75 -14.98 14.91
N HIS A 311 -19.74 -14.37 14.33
CA HIS A 311 -19.03 -13.20 14.85
C HIS A 311 -19.37 -11.95 14.02
N THR A 312 -19.31 -10.78 14.65
CA THR A 312 -19.68 -9.51 14.03
C THR A 312 -18.55 -8.48 14.11
N PHE A 313 -18.45 -7.66 13.08
CA PHE A 313 -17.57 -6.49 13.00
C PHE A 313 -18.29 -5.37 12.21
N THR A 314 -17.71 -4.18 12.17
CA THR A 314 -18.24 -3.03 11.46
C THR A 314 -18.25 -3.31 9.96
N PRO A 315 -19.41 -3.28 9.29
CA PRO A 315 -19.49 -3.55 7.85
C PRO A 315 -18.56 -2.65 7.04
N PHE A 316 -18.02 -3.20 5.95
CA PHE A 316 -17.26 -2.38 5.00
C PHE A 316 -18.23 -1.45 4.25
N PRO A 317 -17.88 -0.17 4.06
CA PRO A 317 -18.66 0.75 3.24
C PRO A 317 -18.68 0.30 1.76
N GLN A 318 -19.81 0.55 1.09
CA GLN A 318 -20.07 0.19 -0.32
C GLN A 318 -19.61 1.26 -1.31
#